data_AF-A0A967KP09-F1
#
_entry.id   AF-A0A967KP09-F1
#
_cell.length_a   1.000
_cell.length_b   1.000
_cell.length_c   1.000
_cell.angle_alpha   90.00
_cell.angle_beta   90.00
_cell.angle_gamma   90.00
#
_symmetry.space_group_name_H-M   'P 1'
#
loop_
_entity.id
_entity.type
_entity.pdbx_description
1 polymer ?
#
loop_
_entity_poly.entity_id
_entity_poly.type
_entity_poly.pdbx_seq_one_letter_code
_entity_poly.pdbx_strand_id
1 'polypeptide(L)'
;MSRKTQKKPGRKAEKDKSRKDSGTTAVTGERRGKAKAKAAYAADQVLKTQKEAAKYAGKTERTIRNWVRAGMPKTEDGRYIKAMLDFYKNNEGNQPTEAKKKGQAADAEYKDTRAKLMQMELELKQGKLGYIDDFMEGEVKRHVAVNRSLRLLERTIPARFPEKFRRKARAIVREEVNKILDAFAEGRPIMKAEI
;
A
#
# COMPACT_ATOMS: atom_id res chain seq x y z
N MET A 1 47.72 -57.15 0.70
CA MET A 1 47.92 -56.89 -0.75
C MET A 1 47.57 -55.43 -0.99
N SER A 2 48.55 -54.53 -0.97
CA SER A 2 49.30 -54.03 -2.15
C SER A 2 48.70 -52.77 -2.76
N ARG A 3 49.38 -51.64 -2.48
CA ARG A 3 49.81 -50.54 -3.38
C ARG A 3 48.66 -49.71 -4.02
N LYS A 4 48.70 -48.37 -4.05
CA LYS A 4 49.84 -47.46 -4.21
C LYS A 4 49.40 -46.02 -3.91
N THR A 5 50.27 -45.33 -3.19
CA THR A 5 50.50 -43.88 -3.15
C THR A 5 50.75 -43.26 -4.52
N GLN A 6 50.46 -41.95 -4.69
CA GLN A 6 51.21 -40.89 -5.41
C GLN A 6 50.29 -39.65 -5.56
N LYS A 7 50.67 -38.36 -5.59
CA LYS A 7 51.89 -37.56 -5.43
C LYS A 7 51.45 -36.08 -5.62
N LYS A 8 51.68 -35.16 -4.67
CA LYS A 8 51.74 -33.68 -4.90
C LYS A 8 53.06 -33.35 -5.65
N PRO A 9 53.44 -32.11 -6.09
CA PRO A 9 52.79 -30.78 -6.17
C PRO A 9 53.01 -30.07 -7.55
N GLY A 10 52.54 -28.82 -7.72
CA GLY A 10 52.98 -27.99 -8.86
C GLY A 10 52.40 -26.57 -8.91
N ARG A 11 53.08 -25.61 -8.25
CA ARG A 11 52.93 -24.16 -8.52
C ARG A 11 53.54 -23.83 -9.89
N LYS A 12 52.85 -23.04 -10.72
CA LYS A 12 53.48 -21.98 -11.53
C LYS A 12 52.53 -20.80 -11.66
N ALA A 13 53.08 -19.63 -11.41
CA ALA A 13 52.48 -18.32 -11.63
C ALA A 13 52.59 -17.96 -13.11
N GLU A 14 51.60 -17.23 -13.64
CA GLU A 14 51.79 -16.38 -14.81
C GLU A 14 50.87 -15.14 -14.69
N LYS A 15 51.51 -13.98 -14.68
CA LYS A 15 50.92 -12.65 -14.82
C LYS A 15 50.51 -12.47 -16.28
N ASP A 16 49.35 -11.88 -16.56
CA ASP A 16 49.33 -10.75 -17.49
C ASP A 16 48.04 -9.89 -17.48
N LYS A 17 48.29 -8.59 -17.31
CA LYS A 17 47.71 -7.43 -18.01
C LYS A 17 46.20 -7.12 -17.96
N SER A 18 45.95 -6.03 -17.21
CA SER A 18 45.24 -4.82 -17.65
C SER A 18 43.83 -4.96 -18.24
N ARG A 19 42.84 -4.54 -17.46
CA ARG A 19 41.71 -3.76 -17.97
C ARG A 19 41.64 -2.45 -17.18
N LYS A 20 42.09 -1.40 -17.86
CA LYS A 20 42.04 0.00 -17.43
C LYS A 20 40.60 0.47 -17.33
N ASP A 21 40.38 1.28 -16.31
CA ASP A 21 39.26 2.18 -16.11
C ASP A 21 38.93 3.01 -17.36
N SER A 22 37.66 2.98 -17.78
CA SER A 22 37.06 4.05 -18.57
C SER A 22 35.54 3.97 -18.47
N GLY A 23 34.95 4.63 -17.47
CA GLY A 23 33.49 4.64 -17.31
C GLY A 23 32.91 5.79 -16.49
N THR A 24 33.61 6.92 -16.33
CA THR A 24 33.14 7.98 -15.39
C THR A 24 33.26 9.42 -15.91
N THR A 25 33.16 9.66 -17.22
CA THR A 25 33.21 11.04 -17.76
C THR A 25 32.12 11.41 -18.78
N ALA A 26 31.08 10.59 -18.97
CA ALA A 26 29.99 10.90 -19.92
C ALA A 26 28.72 11.52 -19.29
N VAL A 27 28.64 11.68 -17.96
CA VAL A 27 27.37 12.09 -17.29
C VAL A 27 27.19 13.62 -17.21
N THR A 28 28.26 14.41 -17.32
CA THR A 28 28.20 15.87 -17.07
C THR A 28 27.77 16.68 -18.30
N GLY A 29 28.02 16.19 -19.51
CA GLY A 29 27.66 16.88 -20.77
C GLY A 29 26.17 16.77 -21.13
N GLU A 30 25.60 15.57 -21.01
CA GLU A 30 24.18 15.32 -21.34
C GLU A 30 23.21 16.05 -20.41
N ARG A 31 23.54 16.21 -19.13
CA ARG A 31 22.71 16.96 -18.17
C ARG A 31 22.67 18.46 -18.48
N ARG A 32 23.79 19.04 -18.93
CA ARG A 32 23.87 20.45 -19.36
C ARG A 32 23.14 20.70 -20.68
N GLY A 33 23.21 19.77 -21.63
CA GLY A 33 22.47 19.83 -22.90
C GLY A 33 20.95 19.73 -22.70
N LYS A 34 20.49 18.77 -21.89
CA LYS A 34 19.05 18.61 -21.56
C LYS A 34 18.49 19.79 -20.76
N ALA A 35 19.28 20.40 -19.87
CA ALA A 35 18.87 21.59 -19.13
C ALA A 35 18.74 22.84 -20.03
N LYS A 36 19.68 23.07 -20.96
CA LYS A 36 19.59 24.18 -21.93
C LYS A 36 18.43 23.99 -22.91
N ALA A 37 18.19 22.77 -23.38
CA ALA A 37 17.05 22.46 -24.25
C ALA A 37 15.71 22.63 -23.53
N LYS A 38 15.60 22.20 -22.26
CA LYS A 38 14.40 22.40 -21.45
C LYS A 38 14.14 23.89 -21.14
N ALA A 39 15.19 24.67 -20.88
CA ALA A 39 15.08 26.12 -20.67
C ALA A 39 14.72 26.87 -21.95
N ALA A 40 15.23 26.46 -23.11
CA ALA A 40 14.87 27.03 -24.40
C ALA A 40 13.41 26.73 -24.78
N TYR A 41 12.94 25.50 -24.53
CA TYR A 41 11.53 25.14 -24.68
C TYR A 41 10.63 25.93 -23.72
N ALA A 42 11.04 26.10 -22.46
CA ALA A 42 10.30 26.91 -21.49
C ALA A 42 10.26 28.40 -21.88
N ALA A 43 11.34 28.93 -22.47
CA ALA A 43 11.39 30.32 -22.94
C ALA A 43 10.50 30.55 -24.17
N ASP A 44 10.43 29.58 -25.10
CA ASP A 44 9.52 29.67 -26.25
C ASP A 44 8.05 29.48 -25.86
N GLN A 45 7.76 28.78 -24.75
CA GLN A 45 6.40 28.60 -24.25
C GLN A 45 5.86 29.81 -23.47
N VAL A 46 6.62 30.90 -23.38
CA VAL A 46 6.28 32.05 -22.54
C VAL A 46 6.32 33.36 -23.36
N LEU A 47 5.20 34.09 -23.35
CA LEU A 47 5.00 35.38 -24.01
C LEU A 47 5.16 36.51 -23.00
N LYS A 48 5.88 37.56 -23.35
CA LYS A 48 6.26 38.63 -22.41
C LYS A 48 5.16 39.65 -22.24
N THR A 49 4.41 39.95 -23.31
CA THR A 49 3.41 41.01 -23.29
C THR A 49 1.99 40.50 -23.46
N GLN A 50 1.04 41.26 -22.93
CA GLN A 50 -0.40 40.98 -23.11
C GLN A 50 -0.82 41.03 -24.59
N LYS A 51 -0.17 41.89 -25.38
CA LYS A 51 -0.41 42.04 -26.83
C LYS A 51 0.05 40.80 -27.61
N GLU A 52 1.21 40.24 -27.27
CA GLU A 52 1.68 38.96 -27.83
C GLU A 52 0.75 37.81 -27.46
N ALA A 53 0.30 37.74 -26.20
CA ALA A 53 -0.66 36.74 -25.74
C ALA A 53 -2.01 36.83 -26.48
N ALA A 54 -2.52 38.05 -26.68
CA ALA A 54 -3.73 38.32 -27.43
C ALA A 54 -3.60 37.90 -28.90
N LYS A 55 -2.48 38.24 -29.54
CA LYS A 55 -2.17 37.85 -30.92
C LYS A 55 -2.05 36.33 -31.08
N TYR A 56 -1.38 35.66 -30.15
CA TYR A 56 -1.26 34.19 -30.14
C TYR A 56 -2.62 33.50 -29.98
N ALA A 57 -3.43 33.97 -29.03
CA ALA A 57 -4.76 33.39 -28.78
C ALA A 57 -5.79 33.75 -29.87
N GLY A 58 -5.52 34.74 -30.72
CA GLY A 58 -6.48 35.29 -31.68
C GLY A 58 -7.62 36.05 -31.01
N LYS A 59 -7.36 36.69 -29.87
CA LYS A 59 -8.36 37.35 -29.02
C LYS A 59 -7.96 38.79 -28.74
N THR A 60 -8.87 39.59 -28.18
CA THR A 60 -8.57 40.97 -27.78
C THR A 60 -7.77 41.00 -26.48
N GLU A 61 -6.99 42.07 -26.27
CA GLU A 61 -6.28 42.27 -24.99
C GLU A 61 -7.25 42.30 -23.80
N ARG A 62 -8.47 42.83 -24.00
CA ARG A 62 -9.54 42.83 -22.99
C ARG A 62 -9.93 41.41 -22.58
N THR A 63 -10.05 40.49 -23.54
CA THR A 63 -10.34 39.07 -23.28
C THR A 63 -9.24 38.42 -22.44
N ILE A 64 -7.98 38.64 -22.80
CA ILE A 64 -6.84 38.14 -22.02
C ILE A 64 -6.84 38.71 -20.59
N ARG A 65 -7.18 39.99 -20.43
CA ARG A 65 -7.31 40.63 -19.10
C ARG A 65 -8.39 39.97 -18.26
N ASN A 66 -9.52 39.61 -18.88
CA ASN A 66 -10.62 38.92 -18.20
C ASN A 66 -10.21 37.52 -17.78
N TRP A 67 -9.44 36.78 -18.59
CA TRP A 67 -8.91 35.47 -18.20
C TRP A 67 -7.96 35.56 -17.01
N VAL A 68 -7.07 36.55 -16.98
CA VAL A 68 -6.21 36.82 -15.81
C VAL A 68 -7.05 37.08 -14.56
N ARG A 69 -8.11 37.90 -14.67
CA ARG A 69 -9.04 38.17 -13.55
C ARG A 69 -9.82 36.92 -13.13
N ALA A 70 -10.10 36.01 -14.05
CA ALA A 70 -10.74 34.73 -13.79
C ALA A 70 -9.79 33.65 -13.24
N GLY A 71 -8.54 34.00 -12.92
CA GLY A 71 -7.57 33.10 -12.29
C GLY A 71 -6.60 32.42 -13.24
N MET A 72 -6.41 32.93 -14.47
CA MET A 72 -5.38 32.38 -15.36
C MET A 72 -3.98 32.59 -14.75
N PRO A 73 -3.24 31.50 -14.44
CA PRO A 73 -1.92 31.57 -13.84
C PRO A 73 -0.91 32.19 -14.81
N LYS A 74 -0.05 33.02 -14.24
CA LYS A 74 1.10 33.63 -14.90
C LYS A 74 2.37 33.03 -14.33
N THR A 75 3.47 33.22 -15.05
CA THR A 75 4.81 32.94 -14.50
C THR A 75 5.09 33.91 -13.34
N GLU A 76 5.99 33.56 -12.42
CA GLU A 76 6.43 34.43 -11.31
C GLU A 76 6.87 35.83 -11.79
N ASP A 77 7.50 35.89 -12.97
CA ASP A 77 7.90 37.13 -13.66
C ASP A 77 6.74 37.91 -14.33
N GLY A 78 5.49 37.50 -14.14
CA GLY A 78 4.31 38.13 -14.75
C GLY A 78 4.08 37.81 -16.23
N ARG A 79 4.83 36.85 -16.80
CA ARG A 79 4.74 36.43 -18.22
C ARG A 79 3.63 35.42 -18.48
N TYR A 80 3.12 35.41 -19.71
CA TYR A 80 1.99 34.57 -20.16
C TYR A 80 2.47 33.23 -20.71
N ILE A 81 1.82 32.13 -20.35
CA ILE A 81 2.22 30.78 -20.77
C ILE A 81 1.33 30.33 -21.95
N LYS A 82 1.93 29.98 -23.10
CA LYS A 82 1.21 29.56 -24.33
C LYS A 82 0.24 28.40 -24.05
N ALA A 83 0.70 27.36 -23.35
CA ALA A 83 -0.12 26.22 -22.96
C ALA A 83 -1.38 26.62 -22.15
N MET A 84 -1.28 27.65 -21.30
CA MET A 84 -2.43 28.13 -20.54
C MET A 84 -3.36 28.97 -21.40
N LEU A 85 -2.83 29.77 -22.33
CA LEU A 85 -3.64 30.48 -23.32
C LEU A 85 -4.44 29.52 -24.20
N ASP A 86 -3.84 28.40 -24.62
CA ASP A 86 -4.53 27.35 -25.37
C ASP A 86 -5.62 26.66 -24.52
N PHE A 87 -5.34 26.40 -23.23
CA PHE A 87 -6.35 25.89 -22.30
C PHE A 87 -7.55 26.84 -22.18
N TYR A 88 -7.33 28.14 -21.96
CA TYR A 88 -8.43 29.10 -21.83
C TYR A 88 -9.14 29.36 -23.16
N LYS A 89 -8.42 29.35 -24.29
CA LYS A 89 -9.00 29.45 -25.63
C LYS A 89 -9.95 28.30 -25.93
N ASN A 90 -9.58 27.08 -25.55
CA ASN A 90 -10.38 25.88 -25.78
C ASN A 90 -11.54 25.73 -24.79
N ASN A 91 -11.45 26.35 -23.61
CA ASN A 91 -12.48 26.31 -22.56
C ASN A 91 -13.31 27.61 -22.45
N GLU A 92 -13.10 28.57 -23.36
CA GLU A 92 -13.84 29.83 -23.37
C GLU A 92 -15.32 29.58 -23.71
N GLY A 93 -16.23 29.90 -22.78
CA GLY A 93 -17.66 29.55 -22.88
C GLY A 93 -18.07 28.30 -22.11
N ASN A 94 -17.10 27.53 -21.62
CA ASN A 94 -17.32 26.36 -20.77
C ASN A 94 -17.09 26.71 -19.28
N GLN A 95 -17.51 27.91 -18.85
CA GLN A 95 -17.64 28.13 -17.41
C GLN A 95 -18.60 27.06 -16.86
N PRO A 96 -18.19 26.26 -15.87
CA PRO A 96 -19.09 25.30 -15.29
C PRO A 96 -20.15 26.10 -14.55
N THR A 97 -21.33 26.22 -15.16
CA THR A 97 -22.57 26.57 -14.47
C THR A 97 -22.65 25.71 -13.20
N GLU A 98 -23.22 26.22 -12.11
CA GLU A 98 -23.31 25.46 -10.86
C GLU A 98 -23.87 24.03 -11.04
N ALA A 99 -24.72 23.83 -12.04
CA ALA A 99 -25.21 22.52 -12.49
C ALA A 99 -24.09 21.55 -12.92
N LYS A 100 -23.06 22.00 -13.64
CA LYS A 100 -21.90 21.17 -14.02
C LYS A 100 -20.99 20.86 -12.83
N LYS A 101 -20.86 21.77 -11.85
CA LYS A 101 -20.13 21.49 -10.59
C LYS A 101 -20.85 20.43 -9.75
N LYS A 102 -22.18 20.50 -9.66
CA LYS A 102 -22.99 19.48 -8.98
C LYS A 102 -22.91 18.13 -9.69
N GLY A 103 -22.93 18.10 -11.02
CA GLY A 103 -22.72 16.87 -11.79
C GLY A 103 -21.34 16.25 -11.58
N GLN A 104 -20.28 17.07 -11.57
CA GLN A 104 -18.92 16.60 -11.29
C GLN A 104 -18.72 16.10 -9.86
N ALA A 105 -19.40 16.70 -8.87
CA ALA A 105 -19.40 16.21 -7.49
C ALA A 105 -20.11 14.86 -7.37
N ALA A 106 -21.27 14.69 -8.01
CA ALA A 106 -21.99 13.42 -8.04
C ALA A 106 -21.18 12.32 -8.76
N ASP A 107 -20.51 12.67 -9.86
CA ASP A 107 -19.62 11.74 -10.58
C ASP A 107 -18.38 11.37 -9.75
N ALA A 108 -17.87 12.27 -8.91
CA ALA A 108 -16.77 11.99 -7.99
C ALA A 108 -17.22 11.04 -6.87
N GLU A 109 -18.37 11.30 -6.25
CA GLU A 109 -18.95 10.41 -5.22
C GLU A 109 -19.25 9.01 -5.77
N TYR A 110 -19.74 8.92 -7.02
CA TYR A 110 -19.97 7.64 -7.68
C TYR A 110 -18.65 6.87 -7.93
N LYS A 111 -17.59 7.56 -8.32
CA LYS A 111 -16.26 6.95 -8.50
C LYS A 111 -15.67 6.51 -7.16
N ASP A 112 -15.84 7.28 -6.10
CA ASP A 112 -15.35 6.96 -4.77
C ASP A 112 -16.07 5.74 -4.17
N THR A 113 -17.40 5.68 -4.31
CA THR A 113 -18.19 4.51 -3.85
C THR A 113 -17.83 3.26 -4.64
N ARG A 114 -17.65 3.37 -5.96
CA ARG A 114 -17.18 2.26 -6.80
C ARG A 114 -15.76 1.82 -6.44
N ALA A 115 -14.87 2.76 -6.14
CA ALA A 115 -13.51 2.46 -5.70
C ALA A 115 -13.52 1.69 -4.37
N LYS A 116 -14.37 2.10 -3.41
CA LYS A 116 -14.55 1.39 -2.14
C LYS A 116 -15.10 -0.03 -2.34
N LEU A 117 -16.10 -0.21 -3.20
CA LEU A 117 -16.63 -1.53 -3.55
C LEU A 117 -15.53 -2.42 -4.15
N MET A 118 -14.78 -1.88 -5.11
CA MET A 118 -13.68 -2.62 -5.74
C MET A 118 -12.55 -2.96 -4.75
N GLN A 119 -12.29 -2.08 -3.79
CA GLN A 119 -11.34 -2.36 -2.72
C GLN A 119 -11.84 -3.47 -1.78
N MET A 120 -13.10 -3.46 -1.38
CA MET A 120 -13.70 -4.53 -0.57
C MET A 120 -13.70 -5.87 -1.32
N GLU A 121 -13.99 -5.89 -2.62
CA GLU A 121 -13.89 -7.10 -3.46
C GLU A 121 -12.45 -7.63 -3.54
N LEU A 122 -11.46 -6.74 -3.66
CA LEU A 122 -10.05 -7.12 -3.64
C LEU A 122 -9.65 -7.69 -2.27
N GLU A 123 -10.12 -7.12 -1.17
CA GLU A 123 -9.85 -7.60 0.19
C GLU A 123 -10.51 -8.96 0.47
N LEU A 124 -11.71 -9.19 -0.07
CA LEU A 124 -12.41 -10.48 -0.02
C LEU A 124 -11.66 -11.55 -0.83
N LYS A 125 -11.21 -11.22 -2.04
CA LYS A 125 -10.38 -12.13 -2.88
C LYS A 125 -8.98 -12.37 -2.31
N GLN A 126 -8.40 -11.38 -1.62
CA GLN A 126 -7.14 -11.53 -0.88
C GLN A 126 -7.30 -12.36 0.40
N GLY A 127 -8.52 -12.76 0.77
CA GLY A 127 -8.79 -13.56 1.96
C GLY A 127 -8.59 -12.80 3.28
N LYS A 128 -8.51 -11.46 3.23
CA LYS A 128 -8.45 -10.61 4.44
C LYS A 128 -9.83 -10.45 5.07
N LEU A 129 -10.88 -10.46 4.25
CA LEU A 129 -12.26 -10.51 4.68
C LEU A 129 -12.78 -11.93 4.43
N GLY A 130 -13.00 -12.68 5.51
CA GLY A 130 -13.75 -13.94 5.48
C GLY A 130 -15.24 -13.69 5.68
N TYR A 131 -16.08 -14.64 5.27
CA TYR A 131 -17.49 -14.59 5.64
C TYR A 131 -17.63 -14.74 7.15
N ILE A 132 -18.61 -14.05 7.73
CA ILE A 132 -18.91 -14.15 9.16
C ILE A 132 -19.19 -15.60 9.52
N ASP A 133 -19.89 -16.33 8.65
CA ASP A 133 -20.22 -17.74 8.86
C ASP A 133 -18.97 -18.63 8.96
N ASP A 134 -17.95 -18.42 8.12
CA ASP A 134 -16.69 -19.17 8.18
C ASP A 134 -15.92 -18.88 9.47
N PHE A 135 -15.93 -17.62 9.92
CA PHE A 135 -15.31 -17.23 11.17
C PHE A 135 -16.03 -17.87 12.37
N MET A 136 -17.36 -17.78 12.40
CA MET A 136 -18.19 -18.38 13.45
C MET A 136 -18.04 -19.90 13.47
N GLU A 137 -18.02 -20.57 12.32
CA GLU A 137 -17.81 -22.00 12.24
C GLU A 137 -16.41 -22.40 12.77
N GLY A 138 -15.38 -21.63 12.40
CA GLY A 138 -14.01 -21.83 12.90
C GLY A 138 -13.91 -21.60 14.40
N GLU A 139 -14.57 -20.57 14.92
CA GLU A 139 -14.61 -20.26 16.34
C GLU A 139 -15.35 -21.36 17.12
N VAL A 140 -16.55 -21.74 16.69
CA VAL A 140 -17.32 -22.85 17.28
C VAL A 140 -16.51 -24.14 17.27
N LYS A 141 -15.82 -24.49 16.17
CA LYS A 141 -14.94 -25.66 16.11
C LYS A 141 -13.81 -25.59 17.16
N ARG A 142 -13.20 -24.42 17.34
CA ARG A 142 -12.17 -24.21 18.38
C ARG A 142 -12.76 -24.36 19.79
N HIS A 143 -13.90 -23.73 20.07
CA HIS A 143 -14.58 -23.87 21.37
C HIS A 143 -14.95 -25.33 21.66
N VAL A 144 -15.51 -26.04 20.68
CA VAL A 144 -15.84 -27.46 20.82
C VAL A 144 -14.59 -28.31 21.06
N ALA A 145 -13.49 -28.04 20.36
CA ALA A 145 -12.23 -28.75 20.55
C ALA A 145 -11.67 -28.55 21.96
N VAL A 146 -11.67 -27.33 22.48
CA VAL A 146 -11.23 -27.00 23.86
C VAL A 146 -12.15 -27.65 24.88
N ASN A 147 -13.47 -27.56 24.71
CA ASN A 147 -14.43 -28.18 25.63
C ASN A 147 -14.25 -29.71 25.69
N ARG A 148 -14.01 -30.34 24.53
CA ARG A 148 -13.77 -31.77 24.45
C ARG A 148 -12.45 -32.15 25.13
N SER A 149 -11.37 -31.41 24.91
CA SER A 149 -10.06 -31.71 25.52
C SER A 149 -10.09 -31.56 27.04
N LEU A 150 -10.73 -30.50 27.56
CA LEU A 150 -10.87 -30.29 29.00
C LEU A 150 -11.73 -31.37 29.66
N ARG A 151 -12.85 -31.77 29.04
CA ARG A 151 -13.68 -32.87 29.57
C ARG A 151 -12.99 -34.24 29.50
N LEU A 152 -12.04 -34.44 28.58
CA LEU A 152 -11.21 -35.65 28.58
C LEU A 152 -10.30 -35.70 29.81
N LEU A 153 -9.81 -34.56 30.31
CA LEU A 153 -8.98 -34.50 31.53
C LEU A 153 -9.72 -35.06 32.76
N GLU A 154 -11.04 -34.85 32.84
CA GLU A 154 -11.89 -35.43 33.89
C GLU A 154 -11.83 -36.97 33.93
N ARG A 155 -11.55 -37.60 32.79
CA ARG A 155 -11.43 -39.05 32.68
C ARG A 155 -9.98 -39.51 32.81
N THR A 156 -9.05 -38.82 32.17
CA THR A 156 -7.65 -39.25 32.06
C THR A 156 -6.84 -38.98 33.31
N ILE A 157 -7.05 -37.86 34.00
CA ILE A 157 -6.29 -37.51 35.22
C ILE A 157 -6.64 -38.47 36.37
N PRO A 158 -7.92 -38.71 36.71
CA PRO A 158 -8.25 -39.60 37.83
C PRO A 158 -7.85 -41.05 37.58
N ALA A 159 -7.79 -41.49 36.32
CA ALA A 159 -7.36 -42.84 35.97
C ALA A 159 -5.91 -43.15 36.39
N ARG A 160 -5.06 -42.12 36.52
CA ARG A 160 -3.66 -42.25 36.96
C ARG A 160 -3.53 -42.44 38.48
N PHE A 161 -4.59 -42.21 39.24
CA PHE A 161 -4.58 -42.38 40.69
C PHE A 161 -5.06 -43.79 41.09
N PRO A 162 -4.61 -44.31 42.25
CA PRO A 162 -5.15 -45.54 42.84
C PRO A 162 -6.67 -45.45 43.05
N GLU A 163 -7.38 -46.59 42.93
CA GLU A 163 -8.85 -46.73 43.03
C GLU A 163 -9.47 -45.86 44.13
N LYS A 164 -8.89 -45.94 45.33
CA LYS A 164 -9.31 -45.23 46.55
C LYS A 164 -9.33 -43.70 46.42
N PHE A 165 -8.52 -43.13 45.54
CA PHE A 165 -8.43 -41.68 45.31
C PHE A 165 -9.12 -41.23 44.01
N ARG A 166 -9.47 -42.14 43.10
CA ARG A 166 -10.06 -41.80 41.79
C ARG A 166 -11.30 -40.94 41.91
N ARG A 167 -12.18 -41.25 42.87
CA ARG A 167 -13.43 -40.49 43.06
C ARG A 167 -13.16 -39.06 43.55
N LYS A 168 -12.24 -38.88 44.50
CA LYS A 168 -11.85 -37.55 45.01
C LYS A 168 -11.09 -36.75 43.94
N ALA A 169 -10.15 -37.37 43.25
CA ALA A 169 -9.41 -36.76 42.14
C ALA A 169 -10.36 -36.32 41.01
N ARG A 170 -11.36 -37.14 40.65
CA ARG A 170 -12.37 -36.76 39.66
C ARG A 170 -13.20 -35.55 40.09
N ALA A 171 -13.59 -35.47 41.35
CA ALA A 171 -14.35 -34.33 41.86
C ALA A 171 -13.57 -33.03 41.75
N ILE A 172 -12.31 -33.03 42.18
CA ILE A 172 -11.42 -31.86 42.11
C ILE A 172 -11.19 -31.43 40.65
N VAL A 173 -10.85 -32.39 39.78
CA VAL A 173 -10.61 -32.09 38.35
C VAL A 173 -11.88 -31.56 37.68
N ARG A 174 -13.06 -32.12 37.99
CA ARG A 174 -14.33 -31.64 37.44
C ARG A 174 -14.61 -30.20 37.85
N GLU A 175 -14.39 -29.87 39.12
CA GLU A 175 -14.62 -28.52 39.64
C GLU A 175 -13.73 -27.50 38.92
N GLU A 176 -12.42 -27.79 38.81
CA GLU A 176 -11.48 -26.91 38.12
C GLU A 176 -11.75 -26.80 36.62
N VAL A 177 -12.10 -27.91 35.96
CA VAL A 177 -12.50 -27.89 34.55
C VAL A 177 -13.74 -27.02 34.35
N ASN A 178 -14.74 -27.10 35.23
CA ASN A 178 -15.94 -26.26 35.13
C ASN A 178 -15.61 -24.78 35.34
N LYS A 179 -14.77 -24.43 36.32
CA LYS A 179 -14.30 -23.04 36.51
C LYS A 179 -13.64 -22.47 35.25
N ILE A 180 -12.79 -23.27 34.60
CA ILE A 180 -12.12 -22.88 33.36
C ILE A 180 -13.13 -22.71 32.22
N LEU A 181 -14.09 -23.63 32.09
CA LEU A 181 -15.12 -23.58 31.05
C LEU A 181 -16.06 -22.39 31.22
N ASP A 182 -16.46 -22.09 32.44
CA ASP A 182 -17.32 -20.95 32.76
C ASP A 182 -16.59 -19.63 32.47
N ALA A 183 -15.33 -19.49 32.91
CA ALA A 183 -14.52 -18.32 32.59
C ALA A 183 -14.30 -18.14 31.08
N PHE A 184 -14.12 -19.25 30.35
CA PHE A 184 -13.96 -19.25 28.90
C PHE A 184 -15.25 -18.88 28.16
N ALA A 185 -16.41 -19.32 28.65
CA ALA A 185 -17.71 -18.96 28.08
C ALA A 185 -18.06 -17.48 28.29
N GLU A 186 -17.61 -16.88 29.39
CA GLU A 186 -17.82 -15.46 29.69
C GLU A 186 -16.80 -14.53 29.02
N GLY A 187 -15.83 -15.07 28.28
CA GLY A 187 -14.75 -14.30 27.65
C GLY A 187 -13.81 -13.62 28.67
N ARG A 188 -13.82 -14.05 29.94
CA ARG A 188 -12.95 -13.48 30.96
C ARG A 188 -11.54 -14.09 30.82
N PRO A 189 -10.48 -13.27 30.94
CA PRO A 189 -9.12 -13.81 30.99
C PRO A 189 -8.99 -14.71 32.21
N ILE A 190 -8.52 -15.94 32.00
CA ILE A 190 -8.21 -16.89 33.09
C ILE A 190 -7.09 -16.26 33.92
N MET A 191 -7.45 -15.65 35.05
CA MET A 191 -6.46 -15.09 35.96
C MET A 191 -5.57 -16.23 36.47
N LYS A 192 -4.26 -16.01 36.43
CA LYS A 192 -3.28 -16.97 36.95
C LYS A 192 -3.63 -17.22 38.42
N ALA A 193 -3.88 -18.46 38.78
CA ALA A 193 -3.81 -18.87 40.17
C ALA A 193 -2.37 -18.59 40.63
N GLU A 194 -2.22 -17.66 41.58
CA GLU A 194 -0.98 -17.51 42.33
C GLU A 194 -0.75 -18.83 43.07
N ILE A 195 0.21 -19.60 42.57
CA ILE A 195 0.79 -20.78 43.22
C ILE A 195 2.27 -20.47 43.41
#